data_AF-A0A968X4D1-F1
#
_entry.id   AF-A0A968X4D1-F1
#
_cell.length_a   1.000
_cell.length_b   1.000
_cell.length_c   1.000
_cell.angle_alpha   90.00
_cell.angle_beta   90.00
_cell.angle_gamma   90.00
#
_symmetry.space_group_name_H-M   'P 1'
#
loop_
_entity.id
_entity.type
_entity.pdbx_description
1 polymer ?
#
loop_
_entity_poly.entity_id
_entity_poly.type
_entity_poly.pdbx_seq_one_letter_code
_entity_poly.pdbx_strand_id
1 'polypeptide(L)'
;ARDMVTRYGMSDAMGPMVYGQKQEMVFLGRDLGEQRDYSETVALEIDREVQSLVQAAYAKAKELLLQHRETLDKISQRLIEVETIESTEFKRFFDPNANASDDERGPTPTPPTRVKPASAQSPNTGKNDCARGQHACAVSGVASAKFGRGARP
;
A
#
# COMPACT_ATOMS: atom_id res chain seq x y z
N ALA A 1 9.13 3.84 10.33
CA ALA A 1 10.49 4.44 10.41
C ALA A 1 11.46 3.77 9.44
N ARG A 2 11.73 2.46 9.55
CA ARG A 2 12.69 1.77 8.66
C ARG A 2 12.40 1.94 7.16
N ASP A 3 11.16 1.74 6.73
CA ASP A 3 10.76 1.95 5.32
C ASP A 3 11.00 3.40 4.84
N MET A 4 10.95 4.40 5.72
CA MET A 4 11.25 5.79 5.34
C MET A 4 12.70 5.98 4.97
N VAL A 5 13.59 5.37 5.73
CA VAL A 5 15.04 5.43 5.50
C VAL A 5 15.41 4.55 4.31
N THR A 6 14.89 3.33 4.23
CA THR A 6 15.34 2.35 3.22
C THR A 6 14.61 2.43 1.89
N ARG A 7 13.32 2.79 1.85
CA ARG A 7 12.54 2.83 0.59
C ARG A 7 12.30 4.21 0.06
N TYR A 8 12.02 5.15 0.96
CA TYR A 8 11.69 6.51 0.56
C TYR A 8 12.89 7.45 0.56
N GLY A 9 14.06 7.00 1.05
CA GLY A 9 15.29 7.81 1.07
C GLY A 9 15.15 9.07 1.91
N MET A 10 14.30 9.04 2.95
CA MET A 10 13.99 10.19 3.81
C MET A 10 15.00 10.33 4.96
N SER A 11 16.29 10.23 4.65
CA SER A 11 17.39 10.41 5.60
C SER A 11 18.49 11.26 4.96
N ASP A 12 18.95 12.28 5.69
CA ASP A 12 19.95 13.23 5.18
C ASP A 12 21.34 12.59 5.02
N ALA A 13 21.67 11.59 5.85
CA ALA A 13 22.99 10.94 5.86
C ALA A 13 23.21 9.94 4.70
N MET A 14 22.19 9.15 4.37
CA MET A 14 22.30 8.05 3.38
C MET A 14 21.97 8.50 1.94
N GLY A 15 21.40 9.69 1.79
CA GLY A 15 20.92 10.20 0.51
C GLY A 15 19.67 9.46 -0.02
N PRO A 16 19.17 9.85 -1.21
CA PRO A 16 17.92 9.34 -1.76
C PRO A 16 18.10 7.99 -2.48
N MET A 17 18.72 7.01 -1.82
CA MET A 17 18.95 5.68 -2.35
C MET A 17 18.01 4.66 -1.71
N VAL A 18 17.54 3.70 -2.51
CA VAL A 18 16.70 2.60 -2.03
C VAL A 18 17.59 1.43 -1.60
N TYR A 19 17.47 1.02 -0.34
CA TYR A 19 18.20 -0.11 0.25
C TYR A 19 17.28 -1.31 0.44
N GLY A 20 17.68 -2.45 -0.14
CA GLY A 20 16.94 -3.71 -0.09
C GLY A 20 15.85 -3.82 -1.15
N GLN A 21 15.89 -4.89 -1.94
CA GLN A 21 14.83 -5.19 -2.90
C GLN A 21 13.78 -6.08 -2.25
N LYS A 22 12.60 -5.53 -1.95
CA LYS A 22 11.42 -6.37 -1.68
C LYS A 22 10.86 -6.85 -3.03
N GLN A 23 11.42 -7.92 -3.58
CA GLN A 23 10.80 -8.61 -4.71
C GLN A 23 9.57 -9.37 -4.19
N GLU A 24 8.46 -8.65 -4.05
CA GLU A 24 7.17 -9.23 -3.73
C GLU A 24 6.64 -9.93 -4.99
N MET A 25 7.19 -11.10 -5.31
CA MET A 25 6.59 -12.00 -6.29
C MET A 25 5.31 -12.58 -5.66
N VAL A 26 4.18 -11.93 -5.92
CA VAL A 26 2.83 -12.27 -5.44
C VAL A 26 2.39 -13.70 -5.84
N PHE A 27 3.19 -14.42 -6.64
CA PHE A 27 2.82 -15.67 -7.28
C PHE A 27 3.38 -16.96 -6.63
N LEU A 28 4.45 -16.90 -5.83
CA LEU A 28 5.13 -18.12 -5.34
C LEU A 28 4.89 -18.48 -3.87
N GLY A 29 3.88 -17.88 -3.23
CA GLY A 29 3.76 -17.97 -1.79
C GLY A 29 4.84 -17.11 -1.12
N ARG A 30 4.48 -16.57 0.04
CA ARG A 30 5.37 -15.73 0.85
C ARG A 30 6.72 -16.43 1.02
N ASP A 31 7.82 -15.67 0.95
CA ASP A 31 9.11 -16.01 1.57
C ASP A 31 10.19 -16.68 0.69
N LEU A 32 10.34 -16.28 -0.58
CA LEU A 32 11.63 -16.44 -1.28
C LEU A 32 12.44 -15.13 -1.21
N GLY A 33 13.03 -14.89 -0.03
CA GLY A 33 14.23 -14.08 0.16
C GLY A 33 14.05 -12.57 0.22
N GLU A 34 13.94 -12.01 1.43
CA GLU A 34 14.36 -10.63 1.66
C GLU A 34 15.89 -10.58 1.57
N GLN A 35 16.42 -10.41 0.36
CA GLN A 35 17.86 -10.29 0.16
C GLN A 35 18.31 -8.91 0.65
N ARG A 36 19.17 -8.90 1.67
CA ARG A 36 19.80 -7.67 2.17
C ARG A 36 21.00 -7.34 1.29
N ASP A 37 20.79 -6.49 0.29
CA ASP A 37 21.82 -6.04 -0.66
C ASP A 37 22.62 -4.84 -0.14
N TYR A 38 23.15 -4.90 1.09
CA TYR A 38 23.98 -3.82 1.65
C TYR A 38 24.97 -4.33 2.71
N SER A 39 26.07 -3.59 2.90
CA SER A 39 27.11 -3.93 3.87
C SER A 39 26.64 -3.73 5.32
N GLU A 40 27.35 -4.36 6.26
CA GLU A 40 27.11 -4.18 7.71
C GLU A 40 27.28 -2.73 8.15
N THR A 41 28.19 -1.98 7.51
CA THR A 41 28.40 -0.56 7.79
C THR A 41 27.17 0.27 7.45
N VAL A 42 26.57 0.02 6.28
CA VAL A 42 25.32 0.65 5.82
C VAL A 42 24.15 0.23 6.70
N ALA A 43 24.11 -1.03 7.15
CA ALA A 43 23.09 -1.50 8.09
C ALA A 43 23.12 -0.73 9.42
N LEU A 44 24.31 -0.50 9.97
CA LEU A 44 24.50 0.27 11.19
C LEU A 44 24.06 1.72 11.03
N GLU A 45 24.34 2.34 9.89
CA GLU A 45 23.90 3.70 9.57
C GLU A 45 22.37 3.79 9.48
N ILE A 46 21.71 2.83 8.82
CA ILE A 46 20.24 2.74 8.76
C ILE A 46 19.65 2.69 10.17
N ASP A 47 20.17 1.83 11.03
CA ASP A 47 19.64 1.65 12.39
C ASP A 47 19.82 2.93 13.24
N ARG A 48 20.95 3.64 13.07
CA ARG A 48 21.18 4.94 13.70
C ARG A 48 20.14 5.97 13.28
N GLU A 49 19.82 6.06 11.99
CA GLU A 49 18.82 7.02 11.54
C GLU A 49 17.39 6.65 11.93
N VAL A 50 17.07 5.36 11.94
CA VAL A 50 15.79 4.90 12.49
C VAL A 50 15.67 5.31 13.96
N GLN A 51 16.72 5.15 14.76
CA GLN A 51 16.71 5.54 16.16
C GLN A 51 16.54 7.07 16.31
N SER A 52 17.29 7.86 15.54
CA SER A 52 17.20 9.33 15.54
C SER A 52 15.78 9.81 15.21
N LEU A 53 15.17 9.26 14.15
CA LEU A 53 13.80 9.58 13.75
C LEU A 53 12.78 9.27 14.85
N VAL A 54 12.90 8.09 15.48
CA VAL A 54 11.98 7.68 16.56
C VAL A 54 12.15 8.59 17.78
N GLN A 55 13.38 8.93 18.15
CA GLN A 55 13.65 9.84 19.27
C GLN A 55 13.10 11.24 18.99
N ALA A 56 13.29 11.77 17.78
CA ALA A 56 12.77 13.08 17.39
C ALA A 56 11.23 13.10 17.41
N ALA A 57 10.58 12.06 16.89
CA ALA A 57 9.13 11.93 16.93
C ALA A 57 8.61 11.83 18.37
N TYR A 58 9.28 11.05 19.22
CA TYR A 58 8.96 10.93 20.64
C TYR A 58 9.10 12.26 21.38
N ALA A 59 10.20 12.99 21.16
CA ALA A 59 10.44 14.29 21.76
C ALA A 59 9.35 15.30 21.37
N LYS A 60 9.02 15.37 20.08
CA LYS A 60 7.91 16.22 19.57
C LYS A 60 6.57 15.85 20.20
N ALA A 61 6.25 14.56 20.26
CA ALA A 61 5.01 14.08 20.88
C ALA A 61 4.96 14.44 22.37
N LYS A 62 6.06 14.23 23.09
CA LYS A 62 6.17 14.59 24.51
C LYS A 62 6.01 16.10 24.72
N GLU A 63 6.64 16.92 23.88
CA GLU A 63 6.50 18.37 23.93
C GLU A 63 5.05 18.80 23.73
N LEU A 64 4.37 18.30 22.70
CA LEU A 64 2.95 18.60 22.44
C LEU A 64 2.05 18.19 23.62
N LEU A 65 2.29 17.01 24.20
CA LEU A 65 1.52 16.55 25.36
C LEU A 65 1.76 17.41 26.61
N LEU A 66 2.98 17.93 26.79
CA LEU A 66 3.31 18.84 27.88
C LEU A 66 2.70 20.23 27.66
N GLN A 67 2.74 20.74 26.43
CA GLN A 67 2.12 22.02 26.05
C GLN A 67 0.61 22.02 26.30
N HIS A 68 -0.07 20.88 26.08
CA HIS A 68 -1.51 20.73 26.27
C HIS A 68 -1.90 19.99 27.57
N ARG A 69 -1.01 20.00 28.58
CA ARG A 69 -1.23 19.22 29.82
C ARG A 69 -2.52 19.61 30.55
N GLU A 70 -2.81 20.90 30.65
CA GLU A 70 -4.02 21.39 31.32
C GLU A 70 -5.31 20.95 30.61
N THR A 71 -5.30 20.93 29.27
CA THR A 71 -6.43 20.45 28.47
C THR A 71 -6.64 18.95 28.65
N LEU A 72 -5.55 18.17 28.69
CA LEU A 72 -5.61 16.73 28.96
C LEU A 72 -6.18 16.43 30.35
N ASP A 73 -5.80 17.21 31.36
CA ASP A 73 -6.32 17.03 32.72
C ASP A 73 -7.84 17.30 32.77
N LYS A 74 -8.32 18.35 32.09
CA LYS A 74 -9.77 18.65 31.95
C LYS A 74 -10.53 17.53 31.23
N ILE A 75 -9.98 17.01 30.13
CA ILE A 75 -10.58 15.89 29.39
C ILE A 75 -10.63 14.64 30.27
N SER A 76 -9.58 14.36 31.04
CA SER A 76 -9.53 13.20 31.94
C SER A 76 -10.59 13.28 33.03
N GLN A 77 -10.79 14.46 33.64
CA GLN A 77 -11.84 14.69 34.63
C GLN A 77 -13.22 14.49 34.02
N ARG A 78 -13.44 15.00 32.80
CA ARG A 78 -14.70 14.81 32.09
C ARG A 78 -14.98 13.34 31.76
N LEU A 79 -13.97 12.58 31.34
CA LEU A 79 -14.12 11.15 31.04
C LEU A 79 -14.50 10.32 32.27
N ILE A 80 -14.13 10.76 33.48
CA ILE A 80 -14.55 10.12 34.73
C ILE A 80 -16.05 10.32 34.97
N GLU A 81 -16.64 11.43 34.51
CA GLU A 81 -18.07 11.73 34.71
C GLU A 81 -18.97 11.05 33.68
N VAL A 82 -18.57 11.03 32.40
CA VAL A 82 -19.48 10.73 31.27
C VAL A 82 -19.12 9.43 30.53
N GLU A 83 -18.02 8.77 30.88
CA GLU A 83 -17.46 7.54 30.28
C GLU A 83 -17.06 7.64 28.78
N THR A 84 -17.78 8.41 27.97
CA THR A 84 -17.54 8.62 26.53
C THR A 84 -17.78 10.09 26.17
N ILE A 85 -16.92 10.65 25.32
CA ILE A 85 -17.01 12.04 24.82
C ILE A 85 -17.10 12.00 23.29
N GLU A 86 -18.03 12.77 22.73
CA GLU A 86 -18.19 12.92 21.28
C GLU A 86 -17.17 13.88 20.66
N SER A 87 -16.90 13.72 19.36
CA SER A 87 -15.89 14.51 18.63
C SER A 87 -16.13 16.03 18.70
N THR A 88 -17.39 16.46 18.73
CA THR A 88 -17.75 17.88 18.83
C THR A 88 -17.44 18.46 20.20
N GLU A 89 -17.71 17.71 21.28
CA GLU A 89 -17.38 18.11 22.65
C GLU A 89 -15.86 18.12 22.87
N PHE A 90 -15.13 17.15 22.30
CA PHE A 90 -13.67 17.13 22.36
C PHE A 90 -13.03 18.39 21.76
N LYS A 91 -13.51 18.85 20.60
CA LYS A 91 -13.00 20.06 19.93
C LYS A 91 -13.20 21.33 20.76
N ARG A 92 -14.29 21.41 21.54
CA ARG A 92 -14.56 22.56 22.42
C ARG A 92 -13.50 22.74 23.51
N PHE A 93 -12.80 21.69 23.91
CA PHE A 93 -11.69 21.78 24.85
C PHE A 93 -10.42 22.42 24.25
N PHE A 94 -10.26 22.40 22.93
CA PHE A 94 -9.12 22.96 22.22
C PHE A 94 -9.40 24.35 21.63
N ASP A 95 -10.62 24.57 21.14
CA ASP A 95 -11.07 25.87 20.63
C ASP A 95 -12.46 26.21 21.20
N PRO A 96 -12.55 27.10 22.19
CA PRO A 96 -13.82 27.47 22.80
C PRO A 96 -14.73 28.28 21.86
N ASN A 97 -14.19 28.80 20.74
CA ASN A 97 -14.94 29.55 19.73
C ASN A 97 -15.22 28.71 18.47
N ALA A 98 -14.84 27.44 18.44
CA ALA A 98 -15.23 26.52 17.38
C ALA A 98 -16.74 26.24 17.49
N ASN A 99 -17.53 27.13 16.90
CA ASN A 99 -18.95 26.94 16.72
C ASN A 99 -19.18 25.61 16.00
N ALA A 100 -20.10 24.81 16.53
CA ALA A 100 -20.47 23.50 16.03
C ALA A 100 -21.22 23.58 14.69
N SER A 101 -20.54 24.00 13.62
CA SER A 101 -21.11 24.12 12.27
C SER A 101 -20.38 23.25 11.26
N ASP A 102 -19.95 22.04 11.64
CA ASP A 102 -19.41 21.03 10.72
C ASP A 102 -19.93 19.62 11.09
N ASP A 103 -21.22 19.49 11.39
CA ASP A 103 -21.93 18.20 11.41
C ASP A 103 -22.70 18.02 10.09
N GLU A 104 -21.98 17.85 8.98
CA GLU A 104 -22.47 17.20 7.75
C GLU A 104 -21.24 16.70 6.98
N ARG A 105 -20.58 15.65 7.49
CA ARG A 105 -19.87 14.71 6.62
C ARG A 105 -20.48 13.34 6.86
N GLY A 106 -21.41 13.02 5.97
CA GLY A 106 -22.09 11.73 5.87
C GLY A 106 -21.14 10.53 5.77
N PRO A 107 -21.70 9.32 5.69
CA PRO A 107 -20.95 8.09 5.83
C PRO A 107 -19.72 8.10 4.91
N THR A 108 -18.54 7.90 5.49
CA THR A 108 -17.29 7.68 4.75
C THR A 108 -17.54 6.70 3.61
N PRO A 109 -17.08 6.97 2.38
CA PRO A 109 -17.01 5.93 1.38
C PRO A 109 -16.13 4.83 1.96
N THR A 110 -16.73 3.69 2.28
CA THR A 110 -16.00 2.46 2.50
C THR A 110 -15.08 2.31 1.28
N PRO A 111 -13.75 2.13 1.46
CA PRO A 111 -12.93 1.71 0.33
C PRO A 111 -13.58 0.44 -0.22
N PRO A 112 -13.73 0.29 -1.55
CA PRO A 112 -14.37 -0.88 -2.11
C PRO A 112 -13.63 -2.10 -1.58
N THR A 113 -14.29 -2.86 -0.72
CA THR A 113 -13.83 -4.19 -0.33
C THR A 113 -13.68 -4.94 -1.63
N ARG A 114 -12.43 -5.19 -2.05
CA ARG A 114 -12.13 -6.03 -3.20
C ARG A 114 -12.64 -7.43 -2.87
N VAL A 115 -13.90 -7.71 -3.21
CA VAL A 115 -14.44 -9.06 -3.19
C VAL A 115 -13.53 -9.86 -4.12
N LYS A 116 -12.74 -10.77 -3.56
CA LYS A 116 -12.10 -11.83 -4.35
C LYS A 116 -13.26 -12.57 -5.05
N PRO A 117 -13.31 -12.65 -6.39
CA PRO A 117 -14.31 -13.49 -7.02
C PRO A 117 -14.01 -14.93 -6.59
N ALA A 118 -14.96 -15.50 -5.85
CA ALA A 118 -15.03 -16.93 -5.64
C ALA A 118 -15.01 -17.58 -7.02
N SER A 119 -14.04 -18.48 -7.25
CA SER A 119 -13.99 -19.28 -8.46
C SER A 119 -15.31 -20.02 -8.59
N ALA A 120 -16.12 -19.62 -9.57
CA ALA A 120 -17.24 -20.40 -10.03
C ALA A 120 -16.70 -21.77 -10.44
N GLN A 121 -17.16 -22.79 -9.74
CA GLN A 121 -16.94 -24.18 -10.09
C GLN A 121 -17.47 -24.41 -11.51
N SER A 122 -16.64 -25.00 -12.35
CA SER A 122 -17.03 -25.50 -13.65
C SER A 122 -18.01 -26.67 -13.46
N PRO A 123 -19.19 -26.67 -14.10
CA PRO A 123 -19.98 -27.88 -14.25
C PRO A 123 -19.66 -28.53 -15.60
N ASN A 124 -18.98 -29.66 -15.53
CA ASN A 124 -18.99 -30.68 -16.57
C ASN A 124 -20.40 -31.28 -16.69
N THR A 125 -20.94 -31.32 -17.91
CA THR A 125 -21.78 -32.38 -18.53
C THR A 125 -22.33 -31.76 -19.82
N GLY A 126 -22.22 -32.32 -21.02
CA GLY A 126 -22.40 -33.70 -21.41
C GLY A 126 -23.62 -33.76 -22.34
N LYS A 127 -23.36 -33.96 -23.64
CA LYS A 127 -24.29 -34.51 -24.66
C LYS A 127 -25.47 -33.63 -25.14
N ASN A 128 -25.43 -33.17 -26.40
CA ASN A 128 -26.16 -33.79 -27.54
C ASN A 128 -26.17 -32.90 -28.80
N ASP A 129 -25.79 -33.52 -29.91
CA ASP A 129 -26.46 -33.52 -31.21
C ASP A 129 -26.86 -32.18 -31.87
N CYS A 130 -26.11 -31.80 -32.91
CA CYS A 130 -26.74 -31.24 -34.11
C CYS A 130 -25.88 -31.53 -35.36
N ALA A 131 -26.22 -32.64 -36.03
CA ALA A 131 -25.76 -32.93 -37.37
C ALA A 131 -26.56 -32.13 -38.40
N ARG A 132 -25.88 -31.44 -39.33
CA ARG A 132 -26.19 -31.41 -40.78
C ARG A 132 -25.26 -30.45 -41.54
N GLY A 133 -24.79 -30.91 -42.69
CA GLY A 133 -24.42 -30.03 -43.81
C GLY A 133 -22.98 -30.14 -44.27
N GLN A 134 -22.69 -31.19 -45.03
CA GLN A 134 -21.49 -31.34 -45.84
C GLN A 134 -21.40 -30.19 -46.86
N HIS A 135 -20.20 -29.62 -47.07
CA HIS A 135 -19.71 -29.33 -48.42
C HIS A 135 -18.18 -29.25 -48.38
N ALA A 136 -17.56 -30.23 -49.03
CA ALA A 136 -16.14 -30.26 -49.34
C ALA A 136 -15.78 -29.17 -50.36
N CYS A 137 -14.62 -28.55 -50.19
CA CYS A 137 -13.82 -28.10 -51.32
C CYS A 137 -12.34 -28.20 -50.95
N ALA A 138 -11.59 -28.78 -51.87
CA ALA A 138 -10.24 -29.27 -51.68
C ALA A 138 -9.24 -28.45 -52.51
N VAL A 139 -7.97 -28.81 -52.32
CA VAL A 139 -6.84 -28.77 -53.26
C VAL A 139 -6.03 -27.46 -53.40
N SER A 140 -4.73 -27.64 -53.11
CA SER A 140 -3.54 -27.13 -53.83
C SER A 140 -3.23 -25.64 -53.94
N GLY A 141 -1.98 -25.29 -53.62
CA GLY A 141 -1.34 -24.08 -54.13
C GLY A 141 0.04 -23.82 -53.54
N VAL A 142 1.08 -24.40 -54.14
CA VAL A 142 2.51 -24.19 -53.86
C VAL A 142 2.97 -22.83 -54.40
N ALA A 143 3.77 -22.05 -53.65
CA ALA A 143 4.68 -21.06 -54.25
C ALA A 143 5.83 -20.65 -53.31
N SER A 144 7.04 -21.08 -53.69
CA SER A 144 8.33 -20.56 -53.21
C SER A 144 8.64 -19.20 -53.82
N ALA A 145 9.37 -18.32 -53.11
CA ALA A 145 10.26 -17.34 -53.73
C ALA A 145 11.39 -16.90 -52.77
N LYS A 146 12.60 -17.32 -53.12
CA LYS A 146 13.91 -16.79 -52.67
C LYS A 146 14.21 -15.50 -53.43
N PHE A 147 14.84 -14.52 -52.79
CA PHE A 147 15.90 -13.63 -53.33
C PHE A 147 16.21 -12.59 -52.23
N GLY A 148 17.41 -12.12 -51.94
CA GLY A 148 18.71 -12.15 -52.61
C GLY A 148 19.50 -10.95 -52.06
N ARG A 149 20.77 -11.15 -51.69
CA ARG A 149 21.67 -10.19 -51.05
C ARG A 149 22.03 -9.02 -51.98
N GLY A 150 22.32 -7.84 -51.40
CA GLY A 150 22.94 -6.71 -52.08
C GLY A 150 23.86 -5.95 -51.11
N ALA A 151 25.10 -5.69 -51.51
CA ALA A 151 26.21 -5.24 -50.68
C ALA A 151 26.67 -3.81 -51.05
N ARG A 152 27.40 -3.18 -50.09
CA ARG A 152 28.51 -2.22 -50.28
C ARG A 152 28.15 -0.79 -50.75
N PRO A 153 29.08 0.19 -50.71
CA PRO A 153 30.56 0.16 -50.67
C PRO A 153 31.23 -0.24 -49.34
#